data_AF-A0A7X6YIG8-F1
#
_entry.id   AF-A0A7X6YIG8-F1
#
_cell.length_a   1.000
_cell.length_b   1.000
_cell.length_c   1.000
_cell.angle_alpha   90.00
_cell.angle_beta   90.00
_cell.angle_gamma   90.00
#
_symmetry.space_group_name_H-M   'P 1'
#
loop_
_entity.id
_entity.type
_entity.pdbx_description
1 polymer ?
#
loop_
_entity_poly.entity_id
_entity_poly.type
_entity_poly.pdbx_seq_one_letter_code
_entity_poly.pdbx_strand_id
1 'polypeptide(L)' 'GKITGARVHDARIAAICLQHRVKCLWTADRDFSRFPALKCRNPLAGEE' A
#
# COMPACT_ATOMS: atom_id res chain seq x y z
N GLY A 1 5.01 20.66 6.29
CA GLY A 1 3.63 20.30 5.91
C GLY A 1 3.06 19.33 6.94
N LYS A 2 1.83 19.53 7.41
CA LYS A 2 1.21 18.61 8.38
C LYS A 2 0.80 17.32 7.67
N ILE A 3 1.42 16.20 8.03
CA ILE A 3 0.97 14.87 7.60
C ILE A 3 -0.29 14.57 8.41
N THR A 4 -1.41 14.33 7.73
CA THR A 4 -2.70 14.00 8.33
C THR A 4 -2.71 12.55 8.80
N GLY A 5 -3.36 12.24 9.93
CA GLY A 5 -3.28 10.93 10.60
C GLY A 5 -3.55 9.71 9.72
N ALA A 6 -4.44 9.82 8.72
CA ALA A 6 -4.69 8.77 7.74
C ALA A 6 -3.42 8.31 7.01
N ARG A 7 -2.55 9.25 6.60
CA ARG A 7 -1.30 8.93 5.90
C ARG A 7 -0.25 8.23 6.76
N VAL A 8 -0.29 8.44 8.08
CA VAL A 8 0.63 7.74 9.00
C VAL A 8 0.25 6.26 9.10
N HIS A 9 -1.04 5.96 9.03
CA HIS A 9 -1.53 4.58 9.05
C HIS A 9 -1.05 3.80 7.81
N ASP A 10 -1.26 4.36 6.62
CA ASP A 10 -0.88 3.70 5.36
C ASP A 10 0.63 3.50 5.25
N ALA A 11 1.41 4.50 5.68
CA ALA A 11 2.86 4.42 5.73
C ALA A 11 3.35 3.30 6.66
N ARG A 12 2.66 3.08 7.79
CA ARG A 12 2.99 1.99 8.71
C ARG A 12 2.72 0.63 8.09
N ILE A 13 1.58 0.46 7.41
CA ILE A 13 1.27 -0.78 6.67
C ILE A 13 2.34 -1.03 5.60
N ALA A 14 2.65 -0.02 4.80
CA ALA A 14 3.64 -0.13 3.74
C ALA A 14 5.03 -0.49 4.28
N ALA A 15 5.47 0.12 5.39
CA ALA A 15 6.73 -0.18 6.04
C ALA A 15 6.82 -1.64 6.50
N ILE A 16 5.75 -2.18 7.09
CA ILE A 16 5.69 -3.58 7.52
C ILE A 16 5.80 -4.51 6.30
N CYS A 17 5.03 -4.26 5.24
CA CYS A 17 5.10 -5.08 4.03
C CYS A 17 6.52 -5.11 3.43
N LEU A 18 7.17 -3.94 3.36
CA LEU A 18 8.53 -3.83 2.84
C LEU A 18 9.55 -4.53 3.74
N GLN A 19 9.47 -4.35 5.06
CA GLN A 19 10.37 -4.98 6.02
C GLN A 19 10.33 -6.51 5.94
N HIS A 20 9.14 -7.07 5.72
CA HIS A 20 8.93 -8.51 5.60
C HIS A 20 9.07 -9.04 4.18
N ARG A 21 9.52 -8.21 3.21
CA ARG A 21 9.70 -8.58 1.79
C ARG A 21 8.42 -9.15 1.15
N VAL A 22 7.27 -8.59 1.50
CA VAL A 22 6.00 -8.94 0.86
C VAL A 22 6.09 -8.65 -0.64
N LYS A 23 5.77 -9.64 -1.46
CA LYS A 23 5.86 -9.51 -2.92
C LYS A 23 4.81 -8.56 -3.51
N CYS A 24 3.61 -8.54 -2.92
CA CYS A 24 2.48 -7.72 -3.35
C CYS A 24 1.48 -7.53 -2.21
N LEU A 25 1.05 -6.30 -1.97
CA LEU A 25 -0.08 -5.98 -1.11
C LEU A 25 -1.37 -6.04 -1.94
N TRP A 26 -2.32 -6.88 -1.53
CA TRP A 26 -3.62 -6.92 -2.18
C TRP A 26 -4.55 -5.92 -1.52
N THR A 27 -4.96 -4.91 -2.27
CA THR A 27 -5.81 -3.83 -1.76
C THR A 27 -6.57 -3.15 -2.90
N ALA A 28 -7.81 -2.77 -2.62
CA ALA A 28 -8.60 -1.90 -3.50
C ALA A 28 -8.33 -0.41 -3.25
N ASP A 29 -7.54 -0.08 -2.23
CA ASP A 29 -7.22 1.28 -1.85
C ASP A 29 -6.10 1.86 -2.74
N ARG A 30 -6.44 2.95 -3.44
CA ARG A 30 -5.54 3.64 -4.36
C ARG A 30 -4.49 4.47 -3.64
N ASP A 31 -4.66 4.80 -2.36
CA ASP A 31 -3.71 5.62 -1.62
C ASP A 31 -2.34 4.92 -1.47
N PHE A 32 -2.30 3.59 -1.56
CA PHE A 32 -1.05 2.82 -1.55
C PHE A 32 -0.19 3.02 -2.81
N SER A 33 -0.74 3.55 -3.91
CA SER A 33 0.04 3.93 -5.10
C SER A 33 1.13 4.98 -4.81
N ARG A 34 1.02 5.70 -3.68
CA ARG A 34 2.02 6.65 -3.20
C ARG A 34 3.32 6.01 -2.70
N PHE A 35 3.32 4.70 -2.48
CA PHE A 35 4.49 3.94 -2.02
C PHE A 35 5.04 3.10 -3.19
N PRO A 36 5.86 3.68 -4.09
CA PRO A 36 6.31 3.00 -5.31
C PRO A 36 7.18 1.76 -5.05
N ALA A 37 7.78 1.65 -3.86
CA ALA A 37 8.52 0.47 -3.42
C ALA A 37 7.61 -0.73 -3.13
N LEU A 38 6.30 -0.52 -2.92
CA LEU A 38 5.34 -1.56 -2.57
C LEU A 38 4.44 -1.86 -3.78
N LYS A 39 4.57 -3.07 -4.34
CA LYS A 39 3.65 -3.54 -5.38
C LYS A 39 2.26 -3.73 -4.78
N CYS A 40 1.25 -3.18 -5.44
CA CYS A 40 -0.15 -3.30 -5.03
C CYS A 40 -0.97 -3.93 -6.15
N ARG A 41 -1.93 -4.81 -5.79
CA ARG A 41 -2.86 -5.45 -6.73
C ARG A 41 -4.28 -5.32 -6.21
N ASN A 42 -5.20 -4.83 -7.03
CA ASN A 42 -6.61 -4.78 -6.66
C ASN A 42 -7.28 -6.12 -7.04
N PRO A 43 -7.71 -6.96 -6.07
CA PRO A 43 -8.34 -8.23 -6.37
C PRO A 43 -9.75 -8.09 -6.97
N LEU A 44 -10.37 -6.91 -6.87
CA LEU A 44 -11.72 -6.65 -7.40
C LEU A 44 -11.71 -6.12 -8.84
N ALA A 45 -10.53 -5.87 -9.41
CA ALA A 45 -10.42 -5.33 -10.76
C ALA A 45 -10.73 -6.35 -11.87
N GLY A 46 -11.04 -7.61 -11.52
CA GLY A 46 -11.11 -8.73 -12.46
C GLY A 46 -9.70 -9.16 -12.88
N GLU A 47 -9.45 -10.47 -12.88
CA GLU A 47 -8.25 -11.01 -13.54
C GLU A 47 -8.55 -11.08 -15.05
N GLU A 48 -7.56 -10.73 -15.88
CA GLU A 48 -7.49 -11.16 -17.27
C GLU A 48 -6.92 -12.59 -17.31
#